data_AF-A0A415GZ23-F1
#
_entry.id   AF-A0A415GZ23-F1
#
_cell.length_a   1.000
_cell.length_b   1.000
_cell.length_c   1.000
_cell.angle_alpha   90.00
_cell.angle_beta   90.00
_cell.angle_gamma   90.00
#
_symmetry.space_group_name_H-M   'P 1'
#
loop_
_entity.id
_entity.type
_entity.pdbx_description
1 polymer ?
#
loop_
_entity_poly.entity_id
_entity_poly.type
_entity_poly.pdbx_seq_one_letter_code
_entity_poly.pdbx_strand_id
1 'polypeptide(L)'
;HQSENDFDMSFRILRYIVFIWTDYAAQQEKLHKGITKSKAFLYPPILPIVYYEGTSTWSAPLNFKNRVFLSDVFGDYIPSFNYLVVPLNKYSKQDLIEKNDELSLIFLINQLQSSSEFHDLKDIPKEYTEHLTDNTPDYLLKIIGKVIAVLLHKLNVPDEEVYDITDQ
;
A
#
# COMPACT_ATOMS: atom_id res chain seq x y z
N HIS A 1 -1.84 8.75 5.36
CA HIS A 1 -1.83 10.15 4.94
C HIS A 1 -0.84 10.92 5.80
N GLN A 2 0.01 11.73 5.16
CA GLN A 2 0.95 12.64 5.81
C GLN A 2 0.89 13.98 5.11
N SER A 3 0.67 15.04 5.87
CA SER A 3 0.58 16.42 5.36
C SER A 3 1.90 17.17 5.42
N GLU A 4 2.86 16.69 6.20
CA GLU A 4 4.16 17.35 6.43
C GLU A 4 5.32 16.38 6.21
N ASN A 5 6.53 16.94 6.02
CA ASN A 5 7.76 16.17 5.95
C ASN A 5 8.03 15.51 7.30
N ASP A 6 7.76 14.21 7.41
CA ASP A 6 8.03 13.43 8.61
C ASP A 6 9.39 12.72 8.51
N PHE A 7 10.42 13.30 9.12
CA PHE A 7 11.76 12.71 9.18
C PHE A 7 11.82 11.43 10.04
N ASP A 8 10.79 11.14 10.84
CA ASP A 8 10.66 9.89 11.60
C ASP A 8 9.84 8.82 10.86
N MET A 9 9.37 9.13 9.65
CA MET A 9 8.51 8.23 8.87
C MET A 9 9.11 6.84 8.70
N SER A 10 10.40 6.76 8.37
CA SER A 10 11.09 5.48 8.23
C SER A 10 11.10 4.68 9.54
N PHE A 11 11.26 5.31 10.70
CA PHE A 11 11.21 4.60 11.98
C PHE A 11 9.79 4.12 12.32
N ARG A 12 8.77 4.93 12.01
CA ARG A 12 7.36 4.53 12.12
C ARG A 12 7.06 3.31 11.26
N ILE A 13 7.54 3.28 10.02
CA ILE A 13 7.37 2.14 9.11
C ILE A 13 8.07 0.89 9.65
N LEU A 14 9.29 1.03 10.19
CA LEU A 14 10.00 -0.09 10.82
C LEU A 14 9.15 -0.73 11.93
N ARG A 15 8.52 0.09 12.78
CA ARG A 15 7.62 -0.41 13.83
C ARG A 15 6.45 -1.21 13.26
N TYR A 16 5.85 -0.75 12.16
CA TYR A 16 4.77 -1.47 11.50
C TYR A 16 5.24 -2.79 10.86
N ILE A 17 6.40 -2.80 10.20
CA ILE A 17 6.99 -4.02 9.64
C ILE A 17 7.16 -5.07 10.74
N VAL A 18 7.79 -4.68 11.86
CA VAL A 18 7.99 -5.56 13.02
C VAL A 18 6.65 -6.05 13.57
N PHE A 19 5.66 -5.16 13.70
CA PHE A 19 4.34 -5.53 14.22
C PHE A 19 3.61 -6.53 13.31
N ILE A 20 3.57 -6.29 12.00
CA ILE A 20 2.95 -7.18 11.02
C ILE A 20 3.63 -8.55 11.03
N TRP A 21 4.96 -8.61 11.03
CA TRP A 21 5.69 -9.87 11.07
C TRP A 21 5.52 -10.61 12.40
N THR A 22 5.42 -9.89 13.51
CA THR A 22 5.15 -10.49 14.83
C THR A 22 3.78 -11.17 14.84
N ASP A 23 2.75 -10.47 14.35
CA ASP A 23 1.40 -11.03 14.25
C ASP A 23 1.34 -12.20 13.27
N TYR A 24 1.93 -12.06 12.08
CA TYR A 24 2.03 -13.14 11.09
C TYR A 24 2.65 -14.41 11.69
N ALA A 25 3.80 -14.30 12.37
CA ALA A 25 4.45 -15.44 13.01
C ALA A 25 3.55 -16.08 14.08
N ALA A 26 2.88 -15.28 14.90
CA ALA A 26 1.94 -15.78 15.90
C ALA A 26 0.73 -16.51 15.28
N GLN A 27 0.22 -16.02 14.15
CA GLN A 27 -0.86 -16.69 13.41
C GLN A 27 -0.39 -18.00 12.79
N GLN A 28 0.78 -18.03 12.15
CA GLN A 28 1.33 -19.26 11.55
C GLN A 28 1.61 -20.33 12.61
N GLU A 29 2.08 -19.95 13.79
CA GLU A 29 2.30 -20.88 14.91
C GLU A 29 0.99 -21.50 15.44
N LYS A 30 -0.13 -20.76 15.38
CA LYS A 30 -1.47 -21.29 15.73
C LYS A 30 -1.96 -22.32 14.70
N LEU A 31 -1.67 -22.10 13.41
CA LEU A 31 -2.05 -23.01 12.33
C LEU A 31 -1.17 -24.25 12.30
N HIS A 32 0.15 -24.08 12.50
CA HIS A 32 1.14 -25.14 12.44
C HIS A 32 2.16 -24.96 13.58
N LYS A 33 1.94 -25.67 14.68
CA LYS A 33 2.80 -25.58 15.86
C LYS A 33 4.26 -25.93 15.52
N GLY A 34 5.18 -25.04 15.86
CA GLY A 34 6.61 -25.16 15.63
C GLY A 34 7.09 -24.65 14.28
N ILE A 35 6.20 -24.18 13.39
CA ILE A 35 6.58 -23.74 12.03
C ILE A 35 7.59 -22.59 12.08
N THR A 36 7.45 -21.65 13.02
CA THR A 36 8.33 -20.48 13.17
C THR A 36 9.77 -20.84 13.57
N LYS A 37 10.00 -22.08 14.05
CA LYS A 37 11.33 -22.60 14.41
C LYS A 37 12.00 -23.33 13.25
N SER A 38 11.29 -23.54 12.14
CA SER A 38 11.81 -24.21 10.95
C SER A 38 12.71 -23.28 10.14
N LYS A 39 13.79 -23.84 9.56
CA LYS A 39 14.63 -23.12 8.59
C LYS A 39 13.87 -22.69 7.33
N ALA A 40 12.77 -23.36 7.01
CA ALA A 40 11.96 -23.06 5.83
C ALA A 40 10.94 -21.93 6.06
N PHE A 41 10.75 -21.49 7.31
CA PHE A 41 9.84 -20.40 7.61
C PHE A 41 10.43 -19.07 7.17
N LEU A 42 9.68 -18.33 6.35
CA LEU A 42 10.06 -17.03 5.82
C LEU A 42 8.94 -16.03 6.15
N TYR A 43 9.35 -14.81 6.47
CA TYR A 43 8.41 -13.70 6.61
C TYR A 43 7.92 -13.24 5.24
N PRO A 44 6.64 -12.84 5.10
CA PRO A 44 6.13 -12.34 3.85
C PRO A 44 6.75 -10.98 3.51
N PRO A 45 6.88 -10.63 2.21
CA PRO A 45 7.32 -9.31 1.81
C PRO A 45 6.32 -8.24 2.26
N ILE A 46 6.84 -7.05 2.59
CA ILE A 46 6.04 -5.85 2.89
C ILE A 46 6.51 -4.75 1.97
N LEU A 47 5.57 -4.12 1.25
CA LEU A 47 5.81 -2.94 0.44
C LEU A 47 5.24 -1.70 1.16
N PRO A 48 6.08 -0.88 1.81
CA PRO A 48 5.59 0.28 2.54
C PRO A 48 5.36 1.46 1.58
N ILE A 49 4.17 2.05 1.65
CA ILE A 49 3.75 3.20 0.84
C ILE A 49 3.27 4.32 1.76
N VAL A 50 3.77 5.54 1.52
CA VAL A 50 3.37 6.76 2.21
C VAL A 50 2.63 7.66 1.24
N TYR A 51 1.34 7.84 1.49
CA TYR A 51 0.52 8.86 0.84
C TYR A 51 0.84 10.23 1.42
N TYR A 52 1.38 11.12 0.59
CA TYR A 52 1.81 12.45 0.98
C TYR A 52 0.94 13.54 0.33
N GLU A 53 0.32 14.38 1.15
CA GLU A 53 -0.62 15.45 0.72
C GLU A 53 -0.02 16.85 0.92
N GLY A 54 1.18 16.94 1.47
CA GLY A 54 1.82 18.22 1.72
C GLY A 54 2.27 18.93 0.44
N THR A 55 2.30 20.26 0.49
CA THR A 55 2.67 21.11 -0.66
C THR A 55 4.17 21.16 -0.94
N SER A 56 5.01 20.80 0.04
CA SER A 56 6.47 20.80 -0.12
C SER A 56 6.97 19.54 -0.80
N THR A 57 8.20 19.54 -1.31
CA THR A 57 8.80 18.29 -1.82
C THR A 57 9.17 17.38 -0.64
N TRP A 58 8.90 16.08 -0.76
CA TRP A 58 9.28 15.11 0.27
C TRP A 58 10.81 15.08 0.43
N SER A 59 11.29 15.31 1.65
CA SER A 59 12.72 15.42 1.96
C SER A 59 13.21 14.39 2.98
N ALA A 60 12.32 13.59 3.57
CA ALA A 60 12.74 12.55 4.51
C ALA A 60 13.44 11.40 3.76
N PRO A 61 14.50 10.79 4.34
CA PRO A 61 15.21 9.69 3.69
C PRO A 61 14.28 8.51 3.36
N LEU A 62 14.36 8.00 2.13
CA LEU A 62 13.51 6.89 1.66
C LEU A 62 14.00 5.52 2.15
N ASN A 63 15.24 5.42 2.62
CA ASN A 63 15.78 4.22 3.25
C ASN A 63 16.00 4.48 4.74
N PHE A 64 15.56 3.55 5.60
CA PHE A 64 15.74 3.69 7.04
C PHE A 64 17.21 3.80 7.45
N LYS A 65 18.13 3.12 6.75
CA LYS A 65 19.56 3.17 7.10
C LYS A 65 20.12 4.60 7.08
N ASN A 66 19.63 5.43 6.16
CA ASN A 66 20.07 6.81 6.00
C ASN A 66 19.59 7.73 7.15
N ARG A 67 18.75 7.22 8.05
CA ARG A 67 18.32 7.91 9.28
C ARG A 67 19.24 7.62 10.46
N VAL A 68 20.09 6.60 10.37
CA VAL A 68 20.98 6.18 11.45
C VAL A 68 22.34 6.85 11.30
N PHE A 69 22.85 7.40 12.41
CA PHE A 69 24.18 7.99 12.48
C PHE A 69 25.26 6.94 12.17
N LEU A 70 26.28 7.32 11.38
CA LEU A 70 27.36 6.42 10.91
C LEU A 70 26.86 5.20 10.12
N SER A 71 25.80 5.36 9.34
CA SER A 71 25.25 4.29 8.50
C SER A 71 26.17 3.83 7.36
N ASP A 72 27.14 4.65 6.99
CA ASP A 72 28.23 4.32 6.08
C ASP A 72 29.24 3.34 6.70
N VAL A 73 29.45 3.43 8.02
CA VAL A 73 30.37 2.56 8.77
C VAL A 73 29.66 1.29 9.27
N PHE A 74 28.43 1.42 9.77
CA PHE A 74 27.68 0.34 10.44
C PHE A 74 26.55 -0.24 9.58
N GLY A 75 26.60 -0.08 8.25
CA GLY A 75 25.52 -0.46 7.34
C GLY A 75 24.99 -1.88 7.54
N ASP A 76 25.88 -2.86 7.76
CA ASP A 76 25.51 -4.28 7.95
C ASP A 76 24.73 -4.55 9.25
N TYR A 77 24.76 -3.64 10.21
CA TYR A 77 24.09 -3.77 11.51
C TYR A 77 22.77 -3.00 11.58
N ILE A 78 22.39 -2.33 10.49
CA ILE A 78 21.21 -1.47 10.45
C ILE A 78 20.14 -2.13 9.57
N PRO A 79 18.88 -2.26 10.06
CA PRO A 79 17.78 -2.69 9.20
C PRO A 79 17.70 -1.82 7.94
N SER A 80 17.75 -2.43 6.76
CA SER A 80 17.65 -1.69 5.51
C SER A 80 16.39 -2.06 4.75
N PHE A 81 15.55 -1.07 4.53
CA PHE A 81 14.38 -1.17 3.66
C PHE A 81 14.10 0.20 3.05
N ASN A 82 13.44 0.20 1.90
CA ASN A 82 12.92 1.40 1.27
C ASN A 82 11.41 1.49 1.48
N TYR A 83 10.87 2.70 1.40
CA TYR A 83 9.45 2.94 1.24
C TYR A 83 9.19 3.87 0.05
N LEU A 84 8.02 3.73 -0.53
CA LEU A 84 7.56 4.59 -1.60
C LEU A 84 6.83 5.79 -1.01
N VAL A 85 7.08 6.97 -1.54
CA VAL A 85 6.28 8.17 -1.24
C VAL A 85 5.53 8.53 -2.48
N VAL A 86 4.21 8.63 -2.36
CA VAL A 86 3.36 9.04 -3.47
C VAL A 86 2.72 10.39 -3.15
N PRO A 87 3.09 11.44 -3.89
CA PRO A 87 2.56 12.79 -3.69
C PRO A 87 1.16 12.89 -4.32
N LEU A 88 0.13 12.96 -3.49
CA LEU A 88 -1.26 13.03 -3.92
C LEU A 88 -1.62 14.38 -4.57
N ASN A 89 -0.98 15.46 -4.13
CA ASN A 89 -1.22 16.81 -4.64
C ASN A 89 -0.64 17.08 -6.05
N LYS A 90 0.15 16.13 -6.60
CA LYS A 90 0.76 16.26 -7.93
C LYS A 90 -0.04 15.56 -9.04
N TYR A 91 -1.09 14.83 -8.68
CA TYR A 91 -1.91 14.10 -9.64
C TYR A 91 -3.37 14.47 -9.42
N SER A 92 -3.99 15.08 -10.43
CA SER A 92 -5.44 15.14 -10.53
C SER A 92 -6.02 13.73 -10.72
N LYS A 93 -7.33 13.57 -10.49
CA LYS A 93 -8.03 12.31 -10.79
C LYS A 93 -7.79 11.89 -12.25
N GLN A 94 -7.74 12.86 -13.17
CA GLN A 94 -7.49 12.62 -14.59
C GLN A 94 -6.06 12.15 -14.86
N ASP A 95 -5.04 12.73 -14.20
CA ASP A 95 -3.66 12.27 -14.33
C ASP A 95 -3.49 10.81 -13.88
N LEU A 96 -4.27 10.38 -12.87
CA LEU A 96 -4.28 8.99 -12.41
C LEU A 96 -4.98 8.05 -13.39
N ILE A 97 -6.10 8.50 -13.99
CA ILE A 97 -6.81 7.73 -15.02
C ILE A 97 -5.93 7.58 -16.28
N GLU A 98 -5.17 8.61 -16.67
CA GLU A 98 -4.30 8.55 -17.84
C GLU A 98 -3.09 7.62 -17.65
N LYS A 99 -2.63 7.41 -16.41
CA LYS A 99 -1.53 6.47 -16.12
C LYS A 99 -1.87 5.01 -16.38
N ASN A 100 -3.14 4.64 -16.20
CA ASN A 100 -3.66 3.31 -16.54
C ASN A 100 -2.85 2.13 -15.98
N ASP A 101 -2.41 2.25 -14.71
CA ASP A 101 -1.67 1.22 -13.97
C ASP A 101 -2.34 0.88 -12.62
N GLU A 102 -2.01 -0.27 -12.04
CA GLU A 102 -2.71 -0.81 -10.86
C GLU A 102 -2.54 0.08 -9.63
N LEU A 103 -1.38 0.72 -9.52
CA LEU A 103 -1.11 1.65 -8.44
C LEU A 103 -2.01 2.88 -8.57
N SER A 104 -2.15 3.44 -9.77
CA SER A 104 -2.99 4.60 -10.05
C SER A 104 -4.47 4.37 -9.71
N LEU A 105 -4.98 3.15 -9.90
CA LEU A 105 -6.33 2.76 -9.46
C LEU A 105 -6.46 2.77 -7.92
N ILE A 106 -5.51 2.16 -7.21
CA ILE A 106 -5.47 2.19 -5.74
C ILE A 106 -5.42 3.65 -5.24
N PHE A 107 -4.63 4.51 -5.91
CA PHE A 107 -4.56 5.94 -5.60
C PHE A 107 -5.89 6.66 -5.82
N LEU A 108 -6.57 6.41 -6.94
CA LEU A 108 -7.84 7.03 -7.28
C LEU A 108 -8.90 6.71 -6.22
N ILE A 109 -8.99 5.44 -5.80
CA ILE A 109 -9.94 4.99 -4.79
C ILE A 109 -9.59 5.57 -3.41
N ASN A 110 -8.30 5.65 -3.06
CA ASN A 110 -7.86 6.24 -1.80
C ASN A 110 -8.06 7.77 -1.71
N GLN A 111 -8.22 8.47 -2.84
CA GLN A 111 -8.55 9.91 -2.84
C GLN A 111 -10.01 10.19 -2.51
N LEU A 112 -10.91 9.21 -2.65
CA LEU A 112 -12.33 9.40 -2.43
C LEU A 112 -12.61 9.74 -0.97
N GLN A 113 -13.40 10.80 -0.75
CA GLN A 113 -13.77 11.24 0.59
C GLN A 113 -15.15 10.72 1.03
N SER A 114 -15.94 10.16 0.10
CA SER A 114 -17.27 9.64 0.35
C SER A 114 -17.65 8.52 -0.61
N SER A 115 -18.67 7.74 -0.25
CA SER A 115 -19.32 6.78 -1.16
C SER A 115 -19.97 7.47 -2.36
N SER A 116 -20.42 8.72 -2.25
CA SER A 116 -20.98 9.46 -3.39
C SER A 116 -19.93 9.73 -4.48
N GLU A 117 -18.70 10.10 -4.09
CA GLU A 117 -17.61 10.26 -5.06
C GLU A 117 -17.23 8.93 -5.73
N PHE A 118 -17.48 7.80 -5.07
CA PHE A 118 -17.30 6.48 -5.68
C PHE A 118 -18.37 6.19 -6.73
N HIS A 119 -19.62 6.60 -6.51
CA HIS A 119 -20.67 6.45 -7.52
C HIS A 119 -20.38 7.32 -8.76
N ASP A 120 -19.78 8.51 -8.58
CA ASP A 120 -19.30 9.35 -9.68
C ASP A 120 -18.12 8.72 -10.44
N LEU A 121 -17.43 7.73 -9.85
CA LEU A 121 -16.39 6.93 -10.50
C LEU A 121 -16.94 5.70 -11.24
N LYS A 122 -18.25 5.39 -11.20
CA LYS A 122 -18.82 4.33 -12.07
C LYS A 122 -18.70 4.66 -13.57
N ASP A 123 -18.28 5.90 -13.89
CA ASP A 123 -17.88 6.35 -15.23
C ASP A 123 -16.38 6.13 -15.54
N ILE A 124 -15.62 5.42 -14.70
CA ILE A 124 -14.28 4.95 -15.09
C ILE A 124 -14.46 4.13 -16.38
N PRO A 125 -13.72 4.46 -17.47
CA PRO A 125 -13.86 3.75 -18.73
C PRO A 125 -13.69 2.25 -18.52
N LYS A 126 -14.60 1.43 -19.07
CA LYS A 126 -14.44 -0.04 -19.00
C LYS A 126 -13.10 -0.49 -19.56
N GLU A 127 -12.57 0.24 -20.55
CA GLU A 127 -11.24 -0.01 -21.11
C GLU A 127 -10.11 0.13 -20.07
N TYR A 128 -10.27 0.96 -19.03
CA TYR A 128 -9.30 1.10 -17.93
C TYR A 128 -9.30 -0.13 -17.03
N THR A 129 -10.48 -0.67 -16.69
CA THR A 129 -10.59 -1.92 -15.91
C THR A 129 -10.14 -3.15 -16.71
N GLU A 130 -10.46 -3.21 -18.00
CA GLU A 130 -10.10 -4.31 -18.90
C GLU A 130 -8.58 -4.35 -19.17
N HIS A 131 -7.93 -3.19 -19.33
CA HIS A 131 -6.48 -3.10 -19.50
C HIS A 131 -5.71 -3.59 -18.27
N LEU A 132 -6.24 -3.34 -17.07
CA LEU A 132 -5.64 -3.83 -15.82
C LEU A 132 -5.77 -5.34 -15.67
N THR A 133 -6.92 -5.92 -16.03
CA THR A 133 -7.11 -7.38 -15.98
C THR A 133 -6.25 -8.14 -16.98
N ASP A 134 -6.05 -7.58 -18.19
CA ASP A 134 -5.30 -8.27 -19.25
C ASP A 134 -3.78 -8.27 -19.01
N ASN A 135 -3.26 -7.27 -18.31
CA ASN A 135 -1.82 -7.08 -18.11
C ASN A 135 -1.32 -7.47 -16.71
N THR A 136 -2.22 -7.78 -15.78
CA THR A 136 -1.88 -8.11 -14.39
C THR A 136 -2.07 -9.60 -14.11
N PRO A 137 -1.06 -10.31 -13.56
CA PRO A 137 -1.24 -11.68 -13.08
C PRO A 137 -2.41 -11.84 -12.10
N ASP A 138 -3.22 -12.90 -12.24
CA ASP A 138 -4.42 -13.18 -11.42
C ASP A 138 -4.22 -13.04 -9.90
N TYR A 139 -3.04 -13.46 -9.40
CA TYR A 139 -2.73 -13.33 -7.98
C TYR A 139 -2.62 -11.87 -7.53
N LEU A 140 -2.07 -11.00 -8.36
CA LEU A 140 -1.99 -9.56 -8.09
C LEU A 140 -3.36 -8.91 -8.20
N LEU A 141 -4.20 -9.30 -9.18
CA LEU A 141 -5.59 -8.84 -9.27
C LEU A 141 -6.37 -9.15 -7.98
N LYS A 142 -6.22 -10.35 -7.43
CA LYS A 142 -6.84 -10.73 -6.15
C LYS A 142 -6.36 -9.89 -4.97
N ILE A 143 -5.09 -9.49 -4.96
CA ILE A 143 -4.56 -8.60 -3.92
C ILE A 143 -5.15 -7.20 -4.09
N ILE A 144 -5.15 -6.67 -5.31
CA ILE A 144 -5.69 -5.35 -5.63
C ILE A 144 -7.17 -5.29 -5.25
N GLY A 145 -7.98 -6.28 -5.64
CA GLY A 145 -9.38 -6.40 -5.28
C GLY A 145 -9.62 -6.35 -3.77
N LYS A 146 -8.81 -7.09 -2.99
CA LYS A 146 -8.88 -7.04 -1.52
C LYS A 146 -8.51 -5.67 -0.95
N VAL A 147 -7.49 -5.01 -1.50
CA VAL A 147 -7.12 -3.66 -1.06
C VAL A 147 -8.24 -2.66 -1.37
N ILE A 148 -8.82 -2.74 -2.56
CA ILE A 148 -9.97 -1.93 -2.99
C ILE A 148 -11.15 -2.16 -2.06
N ALA A 149 -11.52 -3.41 -1.77
CA ALA A 149 -12.61 -3.74 -0.85
C ALA A 149 -12.41 -3.06 0.52
N VAL A 150 -11.20 -3.18 1.10
CA VAL A 150 -10.88 -2.55 2.39
C VAL A 150 -11.01 -1.03 2.33
N LEU A 151 -10.60 -0.39 1.23
CA LEU A 151 -10.75 1.05 1.04
C LEU A 151 -12.22 1.46 0.91
N LEU A 152 -13.02 0.73 0.14
CA LEU A 152 -14.45 1.00 -0.06
C LEU A 152 -15.27 0.82 1.22
N HIS A 153 -14.97 -0.22 2.02
CA HIS A 153 -15.59 -0.37 3.35
C HIS A 153 -15.28 0.81 4.26
N LYS A 154 -14.07 1.39 4.16
CA LYS A 154 -13.69 2.61 4.89
C LYS A 154 -14.52 3.83 4.51
N LEU A 155 -15.10 3.83 3.30
CA LEU A 155 -16.02 4.85 2.79
C LEU A 155 -17.50 4.54 3.10
N ASN A 156 -17.79 3.48 3.86
CA ASN A 156 -19.12 2.97 4.15
C ASN A 156 -19.92 2.56 2.89
N VAL A 157 -19.24 2.09 1.84
CA VAL A 157 -19.91 1.47 0.68
C VAL A 157 -20.53 0.13 1.11
N PRO A 158 -21.79 -0.17 0.75
CA PRO A 158 -22.45 -1.43 1.11
C PRO A 158 -21.76 -2.67 0.53
N ASP A 159 -21.81 -3.79 1.25
CA ASP A 159 -21.17 -5.05 0.84
C ASP A 159 -21.62 -5.51 -0.55
N GLU A 160 -22.92 -5.41 -0.86
CA GLU A 160 -23.47 -5.78 -2.18
C GLU A 160 -22.75 -5.07 -3.34
N GLU A 161 -22.43 -3.78 -3.17
CA GLU A 161 -21.71 -3.00 -4.18
C GLU A 161 -20.21 -3.27 -4.22
N VAL A 162 -19.61 -3.67 -3.09
CA VAL A 162 -18.20 -4.05 -3.03
C VAL A 162 -17.99 -5.41 -3.71
N TYR A 163 -18.91 -6.35 -3.51
CA TYR A 163 -18.87 -7.68 -4.13
C TYR A 163 -18.96 -7.61 -5.66
N ASP A 164 -19.85 -6.78 -6.21
CA ASP A 164 -20.00 -6.60 -7.66
C ASP A 164 -18.71 -6.13 -8.37
N ILE A 165 -17.79 -5.52 -7.63
CA ILE A 165 -16.58 -4.87 -8.17
C ILE A 165 -15.32 -5.69 -7.90
N THR A 166 -15.33 -6.53 -6.87
CA THR A 166 -14.13 -7.25 -6.41
C THR A 166 -14.14 -8.75 -6.68
N ASP A 167 -15.30 -9.33 -7.05
CA ASP A 167 -15.49 -10.75 -7.35
C ASP A 167 -15.85 -11.05 -8.83
N GLN A 168 -15.39 -10.22 -9.78
CA GLN A 168 -15.36 -10.58 -11.22
C GLN A 168 -14.10 -11.35 -11.62
#